data_AF-A0A2V7YCB7-F1
#
_entry.id   AF-A0A2V7YCB7-F1
#
_cell.length_a   1.000
_cell.length_b   1.000
_cell.length_c   1.000
_cell.angle_alpha   90.00
_cell.angle_beta   90.00
_cell.angle_gamma   90.00
#
_symmetry.space_group_name_H-M   'P 1'
#
loop_
_entity.id
_entity.type
_entity.pdbx_description
1 polymer ?
#
loop_
_entity_poly.entity_id
_entity_poly.type
_entity_poly.pdbx_seq_one_letter_code
_entity_poly.pdbx_strand_id
1 'polypeptide(L)'
;MQSLLVRPTAAILRYQTLSDPITAARELGVDAVVAGTVQRAGSRLRVTVQLVSTAEERPLWSTKIDATLDDVFAMQDEVSRKIVEALELELTPHDERRLAKRVQATGDVLDLIIKGRVALLTEAVPKVNEAIDHFERAHELEPRNPLPLLGLSDAYLRLAYTWDPEGGWWERAKEMCDRALALDPDIPEGRYMRGRLAWTPQGGFQHEYAIREIVSAL
;
A
#
# COMPACT_ATOMS: atom_id res chain seq x y z
N MET A 1 3.84 25.06 3.42
CA MET A 1 3.65 23.59 3.41
C MET A 1 4.59 23.04 2.35
N GLN A 2 5.73 22.46 2.75
CA GLN A 2 6.61 21.78 1.79
C GLN A 2 5.96 20.43 1.48
N SER A 3 5.57 20.22 0.23
CA SER A 3 4.95 18.97 -0.21
C SER A 3 6.03 17.91 -0.43
N LEU A 4 5.99 16.81 0.33
CA LEU A 4 6.84 15.64 0.08
C LEU A 4 6.29 14.84 -1.10
N LEU A 5 7.06 14.69 -2.17
CA LEU A 5 6.69 13.85 -3.31
C LEU A 5 7.29 12.46 -3.13
N VAL A 6 6.44 11.46 -2.92
CA VAL A 6 6.85 10.06 -2.75
C VAL A 6 6.68 9.31 -4.07
N ARG A 7 7.73 8.61 -4.52
CA ARG A 7 7.63 7.75 -5.71
C ARG A 7 6.74 6.54 -5.42
N PRO A 8 5.86 6.14 -6.36
CA PRO A 8 4.95 5.02 -6.15
C PRO A 8 5.72 3.71 -5.98
N THR A 9 5.17 2.79 -5.19
CA THR A 9 5.79 1.48 -4.89
C THR A 9 6.17 0.70 -6.15
N ALA A 10 5.39 0.79 -7.23
CA ALA A 10 5.71 0.12 -8.50
C ALA A 10 7.04 0.58 -9.11
N ALA A 11 7.44 1.85 -8.92
CA ALA A 11 8.69 2.39 -9.45
C ALA A 11 9.92 1.82 -8.73
N ILE A 12 9.78 1.46 -7.44
CA ILE A 12 10.90 0.97 -6.62
C ILE A 12 11.15 -0.55 -6.76
N LEU A 13 10.20 -1.32 -7.33
CA LEU A 13 10.28 -2.79 -7.38
C LEU A 13 11.51 -3.32 -8.10
N ARG A 14 11.93 -2.64 -9.18
CA ARG A 14 13.14 -3.01 -9.94
C ARG A 14 14.42 -2.89 -9.12
N TYR A 15 14.37 -2.19 -7.98
CA TYR A 15 15.48 -1.98 -7.07
C TYR A 15 15.45 -2.91 -5.84
N GLN A 16 14.49 -3.83 -5.73
CA GLN A 16 14.41 -4.77 -4.60
C GLN A 16 15.64 -5.68 -4.49
N THR A 17 16.29 -5.99 -5.61
CA THR A 17 17.50 -6.82 -5.67
C THR A 17 18.79 -5.99 -5.72
N LEU A 18 18.67 -4.66 -5.79
CA LEU A 18 19.83 -3.76 -5.87
C LEU A 18 20.34 -3.47 -4.46
N SER A 19 21.62 -3.80 -4.25
CA SER A 19 22.29 -3.58 -2.97
C SER A 19 22.66 -2.12 -2.70
N ASP A 20 22.62 -1.27 -3.74
CA ASP A 20 23.02 0.13 -3.66
C ASP A 20 21.82 1.09 -3.75
N PRO A 21 21.42 1.72 -2.62
CA PRO A 21 20.36 2.71 -2.57
C PRO A 21 20.66 3.98 -3.39
N ILE A 22 21.94 4.37 -3.54
CA ILE A 22 22.32 5.62 -4.24
C ILE A 22 22.03 5.52 -5.73
N THR A 23 22.34 4.38 -6.34
CA THR A 23 21.97 4.10 -7.73
C THR A 23 20.45 4.21 -7.94
N ALA A 24 19.66 3.60 -7.05
CA ALA A 24 18.20 3.70 -7.12
C ALA A 24 17.71 5.15 -7.00
N ALA A 25 18.29 5.93 -6.08
CA ALA A 25 17.90 7.31 -5.85
C ALA A 25 18.17 8.22 -7.06
N ARG A 26 19.32 8.03 -7.72
CA ARG A 26 19.71 8.75 -8.94
C ARG A 26 18.78 8.41 -10.11
N GLU A 27 18.51 7.12 -10.32
CA GLU A 27 17.64 6.69 -11.43
C GLU A 27 16.18 7.11 -11.25
N LEU A 28 15.70 7.18 -10.00
CA LEU A 28 14.35 7.65 -9.67
C LEU A 28 14.25 9.17 -9.59
N GLY A 29 15.37 9.89 -9.66
CA GLY A 29 15.43 11.35 -9.54
C GLY A 29 14.77 11.83 -8.25
N VAL A 30 15.20 11.30 -7.11
CA VAL A 30 14.72 11.68 -5.78
C VAL A 30 15.84 12.30 -4.95
N ASP A 31 15.50 13.21 -4.04
CA ASP A 31 16.48 13.91 -3.19
C ASP A 31 17.03 13.03 -2.07
N ALA A 32 16.21 12.08 -1.61
CA ALA A 32 16.58 11.09 -0.60
C ALA A 32 15.89 9.75 -0.88
N VAL A 33 16.53 8.67 -0.41
CA VAL A 33 15.99 7.31 -0.49
C VAL A 33 15.95 6.69 0.91
N VAL A 34 14.84 6.03 1.21
CA VAL A 34 14.73 5.16 2.38
C VAL A 34 15.07 3.74 1.95
N ALA A 35 16.11 3.18 2.55
CA ALA A 35 16.52 1.79 2.33
C ALA A 35 16.46 1.03 3.65
N GLY A 36 16.22 -0.27 3.60
CA GLY A 36 16.17 -1.07 4.80
C GLY A 36 16.35 -2.55 4.54
N THR A 37 16.66 -3.27 5.61
CA THR A 37 16.78 -4.72 5.62
C THR A 37 15.93 -5.30 6.73
N VAL A 38 15.31 -6.45 6.45
CA VAL A 38 14.52 -7.21 7.42
C VAL A 38 15.22 -8.54 7.64
N GLN A 39 15.61 -8.82 8.88
CA GLN A 39 16.18 -10.09 9.30
C GLN A 39 15.17 -10.82 10.19
N ARG A 40 14.94 -12.11 9.93
CA ARG A 40 14.03 -12.94 10.72
C ARG A 40 14.77 -14.13 11.35
N ALA A 41 14.54 -14.37 12.62
CA ALA A 41 15.00 -15.54 13.35
C ALA A 41 13.86 -16.10 14.23
N GLY A 42 13.18 -17.13 13.74
CA GLY A 42 11.97 -17.67 14.39
C GLY A 42 10.84 -16.64 14.42
N SER A 43 10.41 -16.27 15.64
CA SER A 43 9.41 -15.23 15.89
C SER A 43 10.01 -13.82 16.04
N ARG A 44 11.34 -13.66 15.99
CA ARG A 44 12.00 -12.36 16.12
C ARG A 44 12.28 -11.76 14.75
N LEU A 45 11.99 -10.47 14.63
CA LEU A 45 12.30 -9.62 13.50
C LEU A 45 13.29 -8.54 13.93
N ARG A 46 14.19 -8.20 13.03
CA ARG A 46 15.11 -7.08 13.15
C ARG A 46 15.05 -6.29 11.87
N VAL A 47 14.58 -5.05 11.98
CA VAL A 47 14.45 -4.14 10.86
C VAL A 47 15.48 -3.04 11.02
N THR A 48 16.33 -2.90 10.01
CA THR A 48 17.27 -1.78 9.91
C THR A 48 16.75 -0.86 8.82
N VAL A 49 16.60 0.42 9.11
CA VAL A 49 16.17 1.44 8.16
C VAL A 49 17.21 2.55 8.14
N GLN A 50 17.47 3.09 6.96
CA GLN A 50 18.33 4.24 6.76
C GLN A 50 17.71 5.19 5.74
N LEU A 51 17.84 6.48 6.03
CA LEU A 51 17.54 7.56 5.10
C LEU A 51 18.87 8.03 4.52
N VAL A 52 19.00 7.99 3.19
CA VAL A 52 20.25 8.29 2.49
C VAL A 52 20.04 9.48 1.56
N SER A 53 20.93 10.46 1.62
CA SER A 53 20.92 11.63 0.74
C SER A 53 21.50 11.27 -0.62
N THR A 54 20.79 11.61 -1.69
CA THR A 54 21.29 11.43 -3.06
C THR A 54 22.44 12.40 -3.37
N ALA A 55 22.40 13.61 -2.81
CA ALA A 55 23.40 14.65 -3.07
C ALA A 55 24.71 14.42 -2.30
N GLU A 56 24.63 13.93 -1.06
CA GLU A 56 25.78 13.73 -0.19
C GLU A 56 26.29 12.28 -0.17
N GLU A 57 25.57 11.37 -0.82
CA GLU A 57 25.88 9.93 -0.94
C GLU A 57 26.18 9.25 0.40
N ARG A 58 25.54 9.73 1.46
CA ARG A 58 25.73 9.24 2.83
C ARG A 58 24.40 9.07 3.55
N PRO A 59 24.32 8.14 4.53
CA PRO A 59 23.18 8.06 5.43
C PRO A 59 23.06 9.38 6.21
N LEU A 60 21.89 9.99 6.14
CA LEU A 60 21.48 11.12 6.99
C LEU A 60 21.02 10.62 8.36
N TRP A 61 20.38 9.45 8.36
CA TRP A 61 19.79 8.85 9.55
C TRP A 61 19.73 7.33 9.40
N SER A 62 19.84 6.62 10.52
CA SER A 62 19.57 5.18 10.57
C SER A 62 18.97 4.79 11.91
N THR A 63 18.09 3.78 11.88
CA THR A 63 17.57 3.15 13.08
C THR A 63 17.52 1.64 12.92
N LYS A 64 17.42 1.00 14.08
CA LYS A 64 17.26 -0.43 14.21
C LYS A 64 16.13 -0.71 15.18
N ILE A 65 15.17 -1.51 14.74
CA ILE A 65 14.01 -1.89 15.53
C ILE A 65 13.98 -3.40 15.60
N ASP A 66 13.98 -3.91 16.83
CA ASP A 66 13.78 -5.33 17.11
C ASP A 66 12.32 -5.52 17.52
N ALA A 67 11.64 -6.48 16.90
CA ALA A 67 10.23 -6.77 17.13
C ALA A 67 9.98 -8.27 17.15
N THR A 68 8.79 -8.67 17.59
CA THR A 68 8.27 -10.03 17.37
C THR A 68 7.30 -10.03 16.19
N LEU A 69 6.99 -11.21 15.63
CA LEU A 69 5.97 -11.35 14.58
C LEU A 69 4.59 -10.86 15.02
N ASP A 70 4.31 -10.91 16.32
CA ASP A 70 3.04 -10.45 16.89
C ASP A 70 2.95 -8.91 16.92
N ASP A 71 4.09 -8.21 16.83
CA ASP A 71 4.21 -6.74 16.96
C ASP A 71 4.53 -6.03 15.63
N VAL A 72 4.36 -6.70 14.48
CA VAL A 72 4.79 -6.19 13.16
C VAL A 72 4.19 -4.82 12.82
N PHE A 73 2.95 -4.54 13.24
CA PHE A 73 2.29 -3.25 12.98
C PHE A 73 2.82 -2.14 13.86
N ALA A 74 2.99 -2.40 15.15
CA ALA A 74 3.62 -1.45 16.06
C ALA A 74 5.04 -1.11 15.56
N MET A 75 5.76 -2.11 15.03
CA MET A 75 7.03 -1.90 14.35
C MET A 75 6.89 -1.06 13.08
N GLN A 76 5.91 -1.32 12.21
CA GLN A 76 5.68 -0.52 10.99
C GLN A 76 5.35 0.94 11.31
N ASP A 77 4.52 1.18 12.31
CA ASP A 77 4.15 2.51 12.76
C ASP A 77 5.34 3.24 13.38
N GLU A 78 6.16 2.53 14.16
CA GLU A 78 7.40 3.07 14.70
C GLU A 78 8.42 3.42 13.59
N VAL A 79 8.59 2.55 12.59
CA VAL A 79 9.42 2.85 11.40
C VAL A 79 8.90 4.11 10.71
N SER A 80 7.59 4.19 10.47
CA SER A 80 6.97 5.32 9.76
C SER A 80 7.16 6.63 10.52
N ARG A 81 6.91 6.62 11.84
CA ARG A 81 7.10 7.78 12.70
C ARG A 81 8.55 8.25 12.69
N LYS A 82 9.49 7.32 12.84
CA LYS A 82 10.92 7.62 12.83
C LYS A 82 11.42 8.17 11.50
N ILE A 83 10.88 7.70 10.36
CA ILE A 83 11.18 8.28 9.04
C ILE A 83 10.68 9.72 8.96
N VAL A 84 9.46 9.98 9.44
CA VAL A 84 8.87 11.32 9.44
C VAL A 84 9.66 12.28 10.33
N GLU A 85 10.04 11.84 11.53
CA GLU A 85 10.93 12.58 12.44
C GLU A 85 12.28 12.87 11.78
N ALA A 86 12.88 11.88 11.10
CA ALA A 86 14.16 12.04 10.41
C ALA A 86 14.10 12.97 9.20
N LEU A 87 12.92 13.13 8.59
CA LEU A 87 12.66 14.09 7.51
C LEU A 87 12.28 15.49 8.02
N GLU A 88 12.24 15.69 9.35
CA GLU A 88 11.80 16.92 10.03
C GLU A 88 10.42 17.42 9.55
N LEU A 89 9.53 16.50 9.16
CA LEU A 89 8.18 16.85 8.73
C LEU A 89 7.28 17.00 9.95
N GLU A 90 6.65 18.17 10.12
CA GLU A 90 5.60 18.35 11.12
C GLU A 90 4.38 17.48 10.75
N LEU A 91 4.10 16.47 11.59
CA LEU A 91 2.86 15.72 11.51
C LEU A 91 1.72 16.64 11.96
N THR A 92 0.71 16.78 11.12
CA THR A 92 -0.50 17.47 11.56
C THR A 92 -1.27 16.58 12.54
N PRO A 93 -2.09 17.14 13.46
CA PRO A 93 -3.00 16.35 14.31
C PRO A 93 -4.00 15.48 13.52
N HIS A 94 -4.15 15.73 12.22
CA HIS A 94 -4.91 14.90 11.30
C HIS A 94 -4.08 13.68 10.86
N ASP A 95 -2.80 13.85 10.53
CA ASP A 95 -1.90 12.75 10.18
C ASP A 95 -1.65 11.79 11.35
N GLU A 96 -1.51 12.31 12.57
CA GLU A 96 -1.38 11.48 13.78
C GLU A 96 -2.62 10.64 14.04
N ARG A 97 -3.81 11.23 13.91
CA ARG A 97 -5.07 10.49 14.01
C ARG A 97 -5.23 9.46 12.90
N ARG A 98 -4.76 9.76 11.68
CA ARG A 98 -4.77 8.82 10.54
C ARG A 98 -3.83 7.63 10.77
N LEU A 99 -2.63 7.88 11.31
CA LEU A 99 -1.68 6.83 11.69
C LEU A 99 -2.25 5.95 12.82
N ALA A 100 -2.86 6.56 13.85
CA ALA A 100 -3.45 5.82 14.96
C ALA A 100 -4.72 5.04 14.60
N LYS A 101 -5.45 5.44 13.56
CA LYS A 101 -6.72 4.82 13.12
C LYS A 101 -6.52 3.78 12.00
N ARG A 102 -5.28 3.51 11.57
CA ARG A 102 -5.03 2.45 10.57
C ARG A 102 -5.57 1.13 11.08
N VAL A 103 -6.34 0.45 10.23
CA VAL A 103 -6.86 -0.88 10.52
C VAL A 103 -5.69 -1.80 10.80
N GLN A 104 -5.53 -2.17 12.08
CA GLN A 104 -4.58 -3.17 12.53
C GLN A 104 -5.14 -4.53 12.13
N ALA A 105 -4.67 -5.06 11.00
CA ALA A 105 -4.86 -6.48 10.70
C ALA A 105 -4.07 -7.30 11.75
N THR A 106 -4.39 -8.57 11.94
CA THR A 106 -3.48 -9.50 12.61
C THR A 106 -2.34 -9.89 11.67
N GLY A 107 -1.23 -10.42 12.22
CA GLY A 107 -0.03 -10.75 11.43
C GLY A 107 -0.33 -11.66 10.23
N ASP A 108 -1.20 -12.65 10.41
CA ASP A 108 -1.60 -13.59 9.35
C ASP A 108 -2.45 -12.93 8.26
N VAL A 109 -3.33 -11.99 8.62
CA VAL A 109 -4.18 -11.27 7.66
C VAL A 109 -3.38 -10.26 6.85
N LEU A 110 -2.42 -9.57 7.47
CA LEU A 110 -1.53 -8.66 6.72
C LEU A 110 -0.65 -9.41 5.73
N ASP A 111 -0.09 -10.56 6.11
CA ASP A 111 0.72 -11.37 5.20
C ASP A 111 -0.08 -11.75 3.94
N LEU A 112 -1.35 -12.14 4.11
CA LEU A 112 -2.25 -12.41 2.99
C LEU A 112 -2.55 -11.16 2.16
N ILE A 113 -2.85 -10.02 2.78
CA ILE A 113 -3.08 -8.75 2.06
C ILE A 113 -1.84 -8.35 1.25
N ILE A 114 -0.63 -8.47 1.83
CA ILE A 114 0.62 -8.14 1.15
C ILE A 114 0.85 -9.09 -0.02
N LYS A 115 0.70 -10.40 0.17
CA LYS A 115 0.83 -11.38 -0.92
C LYS A 115 -0.14 -11.10 -2.05
N GLY A 116 -1.41 -10.79 -1.75
CA GLY A 116 -2.40 -10.41 -2.75
C GLY A 116 -1.98 -9.14 -3.52
N ARG A 117 -1.54 -8.09 -2.80
CA ARG A 117 -1.04 -6.86 -3.43
C ARG A 117 0.18 -7.11 -4.32
N VAL A 118 1.11 -7.94 -3.88
CA VAL A 118 2.31 -8.30 -4.64
C VAL A 118 1.94 -9.09 -5.89
N ALA A 119 0.99 -10.02 -5.80
CA ALA A 119 0.50 -10.76 -6.96
C ALA A 119 -0.14 -9.81 -8.00
N LEU A 120 -0.89 -8.80 -7.58
CA LEU A 120 -1.47 -7.77 -8.48
C LEU A 120 -0.45 -6.86 -9.17
N LEU A 121 0.82 -6.86 -8.76
CA LEU A 121 1.88 -6.14 -9.47
C LEU A 121 2.24 -6.81 -10.80
N THR A 122 1.90 -8.10 -10.94
CA THR A 122 2.10 -8.85 -12.18
C THR A 122 0.77 -8.91 -12.93
N GLU A 123 0.70 -8.26 -14.10
CA GLU A 123 -0.52 -8.26 -14.93
C GLU A 123 -0.67 -9.57 -15.71
N ALA A 124 -1.06 -10.63 -15.01
CA ALA A 124 -1.38 -11.93 -15.59
C ALA A 124 -2.58 -12.54 -14.88
N VAL A 125 -3.53 -13.13 -15.62
CA VAL A 125 -4.74 -13.75 -15.05
C VAL A 125 -4.43 -14.73 -13.91
N PRO A 126 -3.45 -15.65 -14.01
CA PRO A 126 -3.11 -16.53 -12.89
C PRO A 126 -2.69 -15.78 -11.62
N LYS A 127 -2.01 -14.65 -11.76
CA LYS A 127 -1.58 -13.80 -10.64
C LYS A 127 -2.72 -12.98 -10.05
N VAL A 128 -3.67 -12.56 -10.87
CA VAL A 128 -4.90 -11.93 -10.38
C VAL A 128 -5.74 -12.95 -9.58
N ASN A 129 -5.84 -14.19 -10.05
CA ASN A 129 -6.52 -15.26 -9.30
C ASN A 129 -5.81 -15.58 -7.98
N GLU A 130 -4.47 -15.68 -7.98
CA GLU A 130 -3.69 -15.83 -6.73
C GLU A 130 -3.95 -14.68 -5.75
N ALA A 131 -4.10 -13.45 -6.26
CA ALA A 131 -4.45 -12.31 -5.42
C ALA A 131 -5.85 -12.43 -4.82
N ILE A 132 -6.83 -12.88 -5.61
CA ILE A 132 -8.20 -13.14 -5.16
C ILE A 132 -8.17 -14.16 -4.02
N ASP A 133 -7.50 -15.30 -4.18
CA ASP A 133 -7.40 -16.34 -3.15
C ASP A 133 -6.82 -15.78 -1.83
N HIS A 134 -5.79 -14.96 -1.92
CA HIS A 134 -5.19 -14.31 -0.75
C HIS A 134 -6.14 -13.33 -0.06
N PHE A 135 -6.85 -12.49 -0.82
CA PHE A 135 -7.78 -11.53 -0.24
C PHE A 135 -9.05 -12.19 0.30
N GLU A 136 -9.57 -13.23 -0.36
CA GLU A 136 -10.69 -14.02 0.17
C GLU A 136 -10.31 -14.64 1.51
N ARG A 137 -9.14 -15.28 1.59
CA ARG A 137 -8.66 -15.86 2.85
C ARG A 137 -8.45 -14.81 3.94
N ALA A 138 -7.92 -13.64 3.58
CA ALA A 138 -7.76 -12.53 4.51
C ALA A 138 -9.13 -12.03 5.03
N HIS A 139 -10.14 -11.96 4.15
CA HIS A 139 -11.49 -11.57 4.53
C HIS A 139 -12.18 -12.60 5.43
N GLU A 140 -11.98 -13.89 5.19
CA GLU A 140 -12.51 -14.95 6.06
C GLU A 140 -11.97 -14.86 7.49
N LEU A 141 -10.67 -14.56 7.63
CA LEU A 141 -10.02 -14.43 8.92
C LEU A 141 -10.45 -13.16 9.67
N GLU A 142 -10.61 -12.04 8.96
CA GLU A 142 -11.10 -10.78 9.52
C GLU A 142 -12.22 -10.16 8.67
N PRO A 143 -13.48 -10.61 8.86
CA PRO A 143 -14.60 -10.11 8.05
C PRO A 143 -14.91 -8.62 8.23
N ARG A 144 -14.43 -8.01 9.32
CA ARG A 144 -14.59 -6.59 9.62
C ARG A 144 -13.44 -5.71 9.13
N ASN A 145 -12.39 -6.30 8.55
CA ASN A 145 -11.30 -5.55 7.96
C ASN A 145 -11.69 -5.12 6.54
N PRO A 146 -11.71 -3.82 6.21
CA PRO A 146 -12.07 -3.34 4.88
C PRO A 146 -10.98 -3.58 3.81
N LEU A 147 -9.72 -3.77 4.21
CA LEU A 147 -8.59 -3.84 3.27
C LEU A 147 -8.64 -5.06 2.32
N PRO A 148 -8.98 -6.29 2.77
CA PRO A 148 -9.17 -7.42 1.85
C PRO A 148 -10.26 -7.18 0.81
N LEU A 149 -11.38 -6.57 1.20
CA LEU A 149 -12.48 -6.22 0.28
C LEU A 149 -12.01 -5.23 -0.79
N LEU A 150 -11.19 -4.23 -0.42
CA LEU A 150 -10.59 -3.31 -1.39
C LEU A 150 -9.57 -4.00 -2.30
N GLY A 151 -8.85 -5.00 -1.81
CA GLY A 151 -7.99 -5.86 -2.61
C GLY A 151 -8.78 -6.67 -3.64
N LEU A 152 -9.90 -7.29 -3.23
CA LEU A 152 -10.82 -7.98 -4.13
C LEU A 152 -11.42 -7.04 -5.17
N SER A 153 -11.79 -5.82 -4.75
CA SER A 153 -12.28 -4.78 -5.66
C SER A 153 -11.25 -4.47 -6.76
N ASP A 154 -9.98 -4.28 -6.42
CA ASP A 154 -8.91 -4.06 -7.40
C ASP A 154 -8.73 -5.26 -8.34
N ALA A 155 -8.66 -6.48 -7.78
CA ALA A 155 -8.47 -7.70 -8.56
C ALA A 155 -9.60 -7.91 -9.59
N TYR A 156 -10.86 -7.78 -9.16
CA TYR A 156 -12.01 -7.88 -10.06
C TYR A 156 -12.05 -6.75 -11.08
N LEU A 157 -11.68 -5.53 -10.71
CA LEU A 157 -11.62 -4.42 -11.65
C LEU A 157 -10.60 -4.65 -12.76
N ARG A 158 -9.45 -5.26 -12.44
CA ARG A 158 -8.44 -5.65 -13.44
C ARG A 158 -8.95 -6.73 -14.40
N LEU A 159 -9.69 -7.73 -13.89
CA LEU A 159 -10.37 -8.71 -14.76
C LEU A 159 -11.37 -8.03 -15.70
N ALA A 160 -12.23 -7.16 -15.15
CA ALA A 160 -13.24 -6.43 -15.92
C ALA A 160 -12.63 -5.52 -16.99
N TYR A 161 -11.50 -4.86 -16.69
CA TYR A 161 -10.93 -3.88 -17.60
C TYR A 161 -10.04 -4.53 -18.68
N THR A 162 -9.24 -5.54 -18.30
CA THR A 162 -8.16 -6.04 -19.15
C THR A 162 -8.50 -7.34 -19.87
N TRP A 163 -9.24 -8.26 -19.25
CA TRP A 163 -9.36 -9.65 -19.74
C TRP A 163 -10.79 -10.07 -20.09
N ASP A 164 -11.77 -9.70 -19.27
CA ASP A 164 -13.15 -10.18 -19.41
C ASP A 164 -14.17 -9.08 -19.05
N PRO A 165 -14.40 -8.09 -19.93
CA PRO A 165 -15.31 -6.98 -19.66
C PRO A 165 -16.78 -7.35 -19.52
N GLU A 166 -17.17 -8.52 -20.03
CA GLU A 166 -18.55 -9.02 -19.99
C GLU A 166 -18.79 -10.03 -18.85
N GLY A 167 -17.75 -10.45 -18.14
CA GLY A 167 -17.82 -11.46 -17.07
C GLY A 167 -18.49 -11.01 -15.76
N GLY A 168 -19.10 -9.83 -15.72
CA GLY A 168 -19.73 -9.27 -14.51
C GLY A 168 -18.74 -8.91 -13.40
N TRP A 169 -17.45 -8.81 -13.74
CA TRP A 169 -16.39 -8.52 -12.77
C TRP A 169 -16.44 -7.07 -12.27
N TRP A 170 -16.94 -6.14 -13.08
CA TRP A 170 -17.05 -4.74 -12.67
C TRP A 170 -18.08 -4.57 -11.55
N GLU A 171 -19.23 -5.25 -11.64
CA GLU A 171 -20.27 -5.24 -10.60
C GLU A 171 -19.74 -5.84 -9.30
N ARG A 172 -19.00 -6.95 -9.37
CA ARG A 172 -18.33 -7.53 -8.20
C ARG A 172 -17.29 -6.59 -7.60
N ALA A 173 -16.49 -5.93 -8.44
CA ALA A 173 -15.51 -4.95 -7.99
C ALA A 173 -16.18 -3.80 -7.23
N LYS A 174 -17.29 -3.28 -7.77
CA LYS A 174 -18.09 -2.25 -7.13
C LYS A 174 -18.68 -2.72 -5.81
N GLU A 175 -19.26 -3.91 -5.77
CA GLU A 175 -19.85 -4.48 -4.55
C GLU A 175 -18.82 -4.58 -3.41
N MET A 176 -17.60 -5.07 -3.71
CA MET A 176 -16.56 -5.17 -2.68
C MET A 176 -16.10 -3.79 -2.18
N CYS A 177 -16.01 -2.79 -3.07
CA CYS A 177 -15.70 -1.41 -2.69
C CYS A 177 -16.78 -0.82 -1.78
N ASP A 178 -18.05 -1.01 -2.13
CA ASP A 178 -19.19 -0.52 -1.34
C ASP A 178 -19.23 -1.19 0.04
N ARG A 179 -18.98 -2.50 0.12
CA ARG A 179 -18.89 -3.25 1.39
C ARG A 179 -17.74 -2.75 2.25
N ALA A 180 -16.57 -2.48 1.66
CA ALA A 180 -15.44 -1.92 2.40
C ALA A 180 -15.75 -0.53 2.97
N LEU A 181 -16.38 0.34 2.19
CA LEU A 181 -16.79 1.67 2.61
C LEU A 181 -17.94 1.66 3.63
N ALA A 182 -18.77 0.61 3.65
CA ALA A 182 -19.75 0.40 4.71
C ALA A 182 -19.09 0.05 6.06
N LEU A 183 -17.91 -0.58 6.05
CA LEU A 183 -17.11 -0.85 7.25
C LEU A 183 -16.33 0.37 7.72
N ASP A 184 -15.69 1.09 6.78
CA ASP A 184 -14.97 2.33 7.04
C ASP A 184 -15.23 3.35 5.93
N PRO A 185 -16.15 4.32 6.13
CA PRO A 185 -16.49 5.33 5.13
C PRO A 185 -15.36 6.29 4.78
N ASP A 186 -14.36 6.42 5.67
CA ASP A 186 -13.27 7.40 5.55
C ASP A 186 -11.96 6.76 5.08
N ILE A 187 -11.96 5.45 4.77
CA ILE A 187 -10.74 4.76 4.35
C ILE A 187 -10.23 5.30 2.99
N PRO A 188 -8.99 5.80 2.91
CA PRO A 188 -8.45 6.42 1.69
C PRO A 188 -8.46 5.46 0.49
N GLU A 189 -8.10 4.19 0.72
CA GLU A 189 -8.12 3.16 -0.31
C GLU A 189 -9.52 2.96 -0.91
N GLY A 190 -10.58 3.22 -0.13
CA GLY A 190 -11.97 3.18 -0.60
C GLY A 190 -12.28 4.31 -1.59
N ARG A 191 -11.87 5.55 -1.27
CA ARG A 191 -11.99 6.69 -2.20
C ARG A 191 -11.20 6.47 -3.48
N TYR A 192 -9.96 6.00 -3.34
CA TYR A 192 -9.13 5.62 -4.48
C TYR A 192 -9.83 4.60 -5.39
N MET A 193 -10.42 3.54 -4.80
CA MET A 193 -11.13 2.53 -5.57
C MET A 193 -12.42 3.05 -6.23
N ARG A 194 -13.18 3.94 -5.58
CA ARG A 194 -14.31 4.61 -6.23
C ARG A 194 -13.88 5.41 -7.45
N GLY A 195 -12.78 6.15 -7.34
CA GLY A 195 -12.24 6.91 -8.45
C GLY A 195 -11.86 6.02 -9.63
N ARG A 196 -11.23 4.86 -9.36
CA ARG A 196 -10.90 3.87 -10.39
C ARG A 196 -12.12 3.23 -11.03
N LEU A 197 -13.12 2.83 -10.25
CA LEU A 197 -14.37 2.26 -10.76
C LEU A 197 -15.13 3.25 -11.65
N ALA A 198 -15.10 4.54 -11.32
CA ALA A 198 -15.74 5.60 -12.10
C ALA A 198 -14.99 5.92 -13.40
N TRP A 199 -13.69 5.62 -13.48
CA TRP A 199 -12.87 5.80 -14.68
C TRP A 199 -12.73 4.51 -15.49
N THR A 200 -13.86 3.85 -15.77
CA THR A 200 -13.95 2.72 -16.71
C THR A 200 -15.11 2.92 -17.68
N PRO A 201 -15.21 2.12 -18.77
CA PRO A 201 -16.37 2.15 -19.66
C PRO A 201 -17.71 1.99 -18.91
N GLN A 202 -17.78 1.01 -18.00
CA GLN A 202 -18.97 0.74 -17.17
C GLN A 202 -19.25 1.86 -16.16
N GLY A 203 -18.20 2.52 -15.65
CA GLY A 203 -18.32 3.72 -14.81
C GLY A 203 -18.71 4.99 -15.56
N GLY A 204 -18.73 4.95 -16.90
CA GLY A 204 -19.06 6.09 -17.77
C GLY A 204 -17.94 7.12 -17.89
N PHE A 205 -16.69 6.75 -17.55
CA PHE A 205 -15.52 7.64 -17.58
C PHE A 205 -15.79 9.00 -16.91
N GLN A 206 -16.22 9.00 -15.65
CA GLN A 206 -16.51 10.23 -14.91
C GLN A 206 -15.20 10.90 -14.44
N HIS A 207 -14.47 11.50 -15.38
CA HIS A 207 -13.12 12.04 -15.18
C HIS A 207 -13.02 12.98 -13.98
N GLU A 208 -13.91 13.97 -13.87
CA GLU A 208 -13.88 14.95 -12.77
C GLU A 208 -14.12 14.32 -11.40
N TYR A 209 -15.06 13.36 -11.33
CA TYR A 209 -15.35 12.62 -10.11
C TYR A 209 -14.16 11.72 -9.73
N ALA A 210 -13.60 11.00 -10.71
CA ALA A 210 -12.46 10.12 -10.49
C ALA A 210 -11.24 10.87 -9.97
N ILE A 211 -10.89 12.01 -10.58
CA ILE A 211 -9.79 12.86 -10.13
C ILE A 211 -10.06 13.36 -8.71
N ARG A 212 -11.27 13.85 -8.43
CA ARG A 212 -11.62 14.34 -7.08
C ARG A 212 -11.47 13.27 -6.02
N GLU A 213 -11.96 12.07 -6.28
CA GLU A 213 -11.88 10.95 -5.33
C GLU A 213 -10.43 10.49 -5.12
N ILE A 214 -9.63 10.39 -6.20
CA ILE A 214 -8.22 9.97 -6.12
C ILE A 214 -7.38 11.04 -5.40
N VAL A 215 -7.58 12.32 -5.70
CA VAL A 215 -6.86 13.41 -5.03
C VAL A 215 -7.23 13.50 -3.56
N SER A 216 -8.51 13.29 -3.22
CA SER A 216 -8.95 13.29 -1.82
C SER A 216 -8.46 12.08 -1.02
N ALA A 217 -7.92 11.06 -1.68
CA ALA A 217 -7.36 9.87 -1.05
C ALA A 217 -5.86 10.02 -0.68
N LEU A 218 -5.17 11.04 -1.21
CA LEU A 218 -3.75 11.32 -0.94
C LEU A 218 -3.61 12.24 0.29
#